data_AF-A0A221V455-F1
#
_entry.id   AF-A0A221V455-F1
#
_cell.length_a   1.000
_cell.length_b   1.000
_cell.length_c   1.000
_cell.angle_alpha   90.00
_cell.angle_beta   90.00
_cell.angle_gamma   90.00
#
_symmetry.space_group_name_H-M   'P 1'
#
loop_
_entity.id
_entity.type
_entity.pdbx_description
1 polymer ?
#
loop_
_entity_poly.entity_id
_entity_poly.type
_entity_poly.pdbx_seq_one_letter_code
_entity_poly.pdbx_strand_id
1 'polypeptide(L)' 'MDIQDIKKMPVAKRILIAQDIWDSIEDKDSIELSDETKAELDNRIDYHKSGKAKYYSLEESRERNAKLRNDL' A
#
# COMPACT_ATOMS: atom_id res chain seq x y z
N MET A 1 -2.20 22.35 13.13
CA MET A 1 -2.13 22.38 11.66
C MET A 1 -3.24 21.47 11.16
N ASP A 2 -4.14 21.98 10.32
CA ASP A 2 -5.23 21.17 9.79
C ASP A 2 -4.81 20.45 8.49
N ILE A 3 -5.50 19.36 8.14
CA ILE A 3 -5.26 18.59 6.91
C ILE A 3 -5.37 19.49 5.66
N GLN A 4 -6.20 20.52 5.71
CA GLN A 4 -6.34 21.50 4.62
C GLN A 4 -5.09 22.34 4.42
N ASP A 5 -4.33 22.61 5.49
CA ASP A 5 -3.07 23.35 5.41
C ASP A 5 -1.98 22.47 4.80
N ILE A 6 -1.95 21.18 5.14
CA ILE A 6 -1.02 20.20 4.57
C ILE A 6 -1.25 20.08 3.06
N LYS A 7 -2.52 20.01 2.61
CA LYS A 7 -2.87 19.90 1.18
C LYS A 7 -2.39 21.08 0.34
N LYS A 8 -2.28 22.28 0.93
CA LYS A 8 -1.77 23.49 0.24
C LYS A 8 -0.24 23.49 0.06
N MET A 9 0.49 22.62 0.76
CA MET A 9 1.95 22.55 0.66
C MET A 9 2.41 21.89 -0.65
N PRO A 10 3.66 22.15 -1.10
CA PRO A 10 4.26 21.40 -2.21
C PRO A 10 4.25 19.88 -1.98
N VAL A 11 4.09 19.11 -3.05
CA VAL A 11 3.98 17.63 -3.01
C VAL A 11 5.13 17.01 -2.20
N ALA A 12 6.37 17.43 -2.44
CA ALA A 12 7.54 16.91 -1.73
C ALA A 12 7.45 17.08 -0.21
N LYS A 13 6.96 18.24 0.26
CA LYS A 13 6.79 18.51 1.69
C LYS A 13 5.67 17.67 2.29
N ARG A 14 4.60 17.42 1.54
CA ARG A 14 3.52 16.53 1.98
C ARG A 14 4.00 15.09 2.14
N ILE A 15 4.85 14.63 1.24
CA ILE A 15 5.44 13.28 1.32
C ILE A 15 6.29 13.15 2.59
N LEU A 16 7.15 14.12 2.88
CA LEU A 16 7.97 14.11 4.10
C LEU A 16 7.12 14.10 5.38
N ILE A 17 6.08 14.94 5.45
CA ILE A 17 5.17 14.96 6.61
C ILE A 17 4.45 13.62 6.76
N ALA A 18 4.00 13.01 5.66
CA ALA A 18 3.36 11.70 5.71
C ALA A 18 4.31 10.62 6.23
N GLN A 19 5.58 10.66 5.81
CA GLN A 19 6.63 9.77 6.31
C GLN A 19 6.90 10.00 7.79
N ASP A 20 7.08 11.25 8.23
CA ASP A 20 7.32 11.58 9.64
C ASP A 20 6.15 11.12 10.54
N ILE A 21 4.91 11.34 10.10
CA ILE A 21 3.72 10.85 10.81
C ILE A 21 3.74 9.33 10.88
N TRP A 22 3.99 8.65 9.76
CA TRP A 22 4.09 7.19 9.71
C TRP A 22 5.17 6.67 10.65
N ASP A 23 6.32 7.33 10.68
CA ASP A 23 7.45 6.92 11.50
C ASP A 23 7.21 7.15 13.00
N SER A 24 6.45 8.20 13.34
CA SER A 24 6.08 8.56 14.71
C SER A 24 5.04 7.64 15.37
N ILE A 25 4.38 6.77 14.61
CA ILE A 25 3.48 5.77 15.18
C ILE A 25 4.35 4.74 15.92
N GLU A 26 4.37 4.82 17.25
CA GLU A 26 4.89 3.76 18.12
C GLU A 26 3.95 2.54 18.04
N ASP A 27 4.45 1.33 18.31
CA ASP A 27 3.67 0.08 18.22
C ASP A 27 3.13 -0.25 16.81
N LYS A 28 3.93 -0.04 15.76
CA LYS A 28 3.60 -0.52 14.39
C LYS A 28 3.26 -2.02 14.33
N ASP A 29 3.79 -2.79 15.29
CA ASP A 29 3.60 -4.23 15.42
C ASP A 29 2.36 -4.61 16.27
N SER A 30 1.62 -3.65 16.85
CA SER A 30 0.41 -3.94 17.63
C SER A 30 -0.84 -4.17 16.80
N ILE A 31 -0.73 -4.11 15.46
CA ILE A 31 -1.84 -4.50 14.59
C ILE A 31 -1.96 -6.02 14.67
N GLU A 32 -2.89 -6.49 15.49
CA GLU A 32 -3.23 -7.90 15.54
C GLU A 32 -3.78 -8.34 14.17
N LEU A 33 -2.99 -9.15 13.48
CA LEU A 33 -3.42 -9.81 12.26
C LEU A 33 -4.13 -11.12 12.62
N SER A 34 -5.26 -11.38 11.98
CA SER A 34 -5.91 -12.69 12.07
C SER A 34 -4.99 -13.76 11.49
N ASP A 35 -5.15 -15.01 11.92
CA ASP A 35 -4.30 -16.11 11.43
C ASP A 35 -4.47 -16.34 9.93
N GLU A 36 -5.68 -16.10 9.39
CA GLU A 36 -5.94 -16.14 7.96
C GLU A 36 -5.18 -15.04 7.21
N THR A 37 -5.11 -13.85 7.80
CA THR A 37 -4.37 -12.71 7.23
C THR A 37 -2.87 -12.99 7.24
N LYS A 38 -2.33 -13.53 8.33
CA LYS A 38 -0.91 -13.92 8.42
C LYS A 38 -0.58 -14.97 7.37
N ALA A 39 -1.39 -16.02 7.26
CA ALA A 39 -1.20 -17.09 6.28
C ALA A 39 -1.20 -16.57 4.84
N GLU A 40 -2.11 -15.65 4.49
CA GLU A 40 -2.12 -15.02 3.16
C GLU A 40 -0.88 -14.17 2.91
N LEU A 41 -0.40 -13.43 3.91
CA LEU A 41 0.84 -12.65 3.78
C LEU A 41 2.07 -13.54 3.59
N ASP A 42 2.18 -14.63 4.36
CA ASP A 42 3.25 -15.61 4.20
C ASP A 42 3.24 -16.23 2.80
N ASN A 43 2.06 -16.63 2.30
CA ASN A 43 1.88 -17.12 0.93
C ASN A 43 2.38 -16.11 -0.12
N ARG A 44 2.06 -14.82 0.05
CA ARG A 44 2.50 -13.76 -0.88
C ARG A 44 4.01 -13.56 -0.85
N ILE A 45 4.62 -13.62 0.33
CA ILE A 45 6.07 -13.52 0.51
C ILE A 45 6.75 -14.69 -0.21
N ASP A 46 6.24 -15.91 -0.05
CA ASP A 46 6.78 -17.09 -0.71
C ASP A 46 6.59 -17.03 -2.24
N TYR A 47 5.47 -16.50 -2.71
CA TYR A 47 5.24 -16.27 -4.13
C TYR A 47 6.25 -15.27 -4.73
N HIS A 48 6.56 -14.20 -3.99
CA HIS A 48 7.61 -13.25 -4.37
C HIS A 48 8.99 -13.92 -4.41
N LYS A 49 9.38 -14.57 -3.31
CA LYS A 49 10.70 -15.22 -3.17
C LYS A 49 10.94 -16.33 -4.18
N SER A 50 9.89 -17.07 -4.54
CA SER A 50 9.96 -18.13 -5.56
C SER A 50 9.94 -17.61 -7.01
N GLY A 51 9.84 -16.29 -7.22
CA GLY A 51 9.78 -15.69 -8.55
C GLY A 51 8.46 -15.94 -9.29
N LYS A 52 7.45 -16.48 -8.62
CA LYS A 52 6.12 -16.76 -9.19
C LYS A 52 5.21 -15.55 -9.17
N ALA A 53 5.55 -14.53 -8.39
CA ALA A 53 4.78 -13.29 -8.31
C ALA A 53 4.82 -12.50 -9.62
N LYS A 54 3.65 -11.98 -10.01
CA LYS A 54 3.50 -11.08 -11.14
C LYS A 54 3.27 -9.67 -10.63
N TYR A 55 4.15 -8.76 -11.02
CA TYR A 55 4.06 -7.34 -10.71
C TYR A 55 3.48 -6.59 -11.89
N TYR A 56 2.80 -5.51 -11.59
CA TYR A 56 2.22 -4.60 -12.57
C TYR A 56 2.66 -3.19 -12.21
N SER A 57 3.03 -2.42 -13.23
CA SER A 57 3.05 -0.96 -13.13
C SER A 57 1.64 -0.44 -12.82
N LEU A 58 1.58 0.81 -12.34
CA LEU A 58 0.30 1.45 -12.06
C LEU A 58 -0.61 1.53 -13.30
N GLU A 59 -0.02 1.78 -14.47
CA GLU A 59 -0.71 1.80 -15.76
C GLU A 59 -1.33 0.42 -16.08
N GLU A 60 -0.53 -0.65 -16.04
CA GLU A 60 -1.01 -2.02 -16.32
C GLU A 60 -2.09 -2.47 -15.33
N SER A 61 -1.97 -2.11 -14.05
CA SER A 61 -3.00 -2.40 -13.06
C SER A 61 -4.30 -1.67 -13.35
N ARG A 62 -4.25 -0.42 -13.83
CA ARG A 62 -5.44 0.36 -14.20
C ARG A 62 -6.14 -0.27 -15.40
N GLU A 63 -5.38 -0.62 -16.44
CA GLU A 63 -5.92 -1.27 -17.63
C GLU A 63 -6.59 -2.60 -17.30
N ARG A 64 -5.92 -3.46 -16.51
CA ARG A 64 -6.48 -4.74 -16.08
C ARG A 64 -7.80 -4.57 -15.33
N ASN A 65 -7.83 -3.62 -14.38
CA ASN A 65 -9.03 -3.36 -13.59
C ASN A 65 -10.16 -2.75 -14.42
N ALA A 66 -9.85 -1.92 -15.43
CA ALA A 66 -10.83 -1.39 -16.38
C ALA A 66 -11.46 -2.51 -17.23
N LYS A 67 -10.65 -3.44 -17.74
CA LYS A 67 -11.14 -4.62 -18.49
C LYS A 67 -12.08 -5.47 -17.63
N LEU A 68 -11.63 -5.86 -16.43
CA LEU A 68 -12.43 -6.66 -15.49
C LEU A 68 -13.77 -6.00 -15.10
N ARG A 69 -13.84 -4.67 -15.06
CA ARG A 69 -15.07 -3.93 -14.76
C ARG A 69 -16.02 -3.82 -15.95
N ASN A 70 -15.49 -3.79 -17.16
CA ASN A 70 -16.28 -3.65 -18.40
C ASN A 70 -16.71 -5.01 -18.98
N ASP A 71 -16.06 -6.10 -18.55
CA ASP A 71 -16.38 -7.48 -18.92
C ASP A 71 -17.35 -8.15 -17.90
N LEU A 72 -17.85 -7.39 -16.91
CA LEU A 72 -18.88 -7.77 -15.93
C LEU A 72 -20.19 -7.01 -16.23
#